data_AF-D5DSN6-F1
#
_entry.id   AF-D5DSN6-F1
#
_cell.length_a   1.000
_cell.length_b   1.000
_cell.length_c   1.000
_cell.angle_alpha   90.00
_cell.angle_beta   90.00
_cell.angle_gamma   90.00
#
_symmetry.space_group_name_H-M   'P 1'
#
loop_
_entity.id
_entity.type
_entity.pdbx_description
1 polymer ?
#
loop_
_entity_poly.entity_id
_entity_poly.type
_entity_poly.pdbx_seq_one_letter_code
_entity_poly.pdbx_strand_id
1 'polypeptide(L)'
;MIKVNQQIVKISDLNNSSLTKEKADILKQMDAYREVYEYATFDQLDFDVSVKLQIIESSVLLRKSGARFATFARSRCNEKYWKRTDNGGFQLLPTVSPHQAIDDIFYNGHEYAFECATAVIIIFYKAVLNNIGKANFNRLFADLYLHDWQYDEDLELHGYKGSDYLPGDCAYFKNPDYNPDTPQWKGENTIVLDETLYFGHGIGITTRERIIEVLNLKRKDDAKQSAYLSDEIVRLHTAHLSYFAVRYEPVVWYDRNSAIISTIGSITYVA
;
A
#
# COMPACT_ATOMS: atom_id res chain seq x y z
N MET A 1 -20.77 -6.12 -0.44
CA MET A 1 -21.81 -5.78 -1.46
C MET A 1 -21.37 -4.56 -2.26
N ILE A 2 -21.50 -4.58 -3.59
CA ILE A 2 -21.09 -3.47 -4.46
C ILE A 2 -22.33 -2.74 -5.00
N LYS A 3 -22.33 -1.40 -4.94
CA LYS A 3 -23.33 -0.53 -5.55
C LYS A 3 -22.70 0.39 -6.58
N VAL A 4 -23.28 0.44 -7.77
CA VAL A 4 -22.92 1.41 -8.81
C VAL A 4 -24.18 2.17 -9.20
N ASN A 5 -24.12 3.50 -9.16
CA ASN A 5 -25.27 4.37 -9.44
C ASN A 5 -26.52 3.93 -8.63
N GLN A 6 -26.33 3.71 -7.32
CA GLN A 6 -27.35 3.25 -6.36
C GLN A 6 -27.96 1.86 -6.62
N GLN A 7 -27.49 1.14 -7.64
CA GLN A 7 -27.95 -0.21 -7.96
C GLN A 7 -26.94 -1.26 -7.48
N ILE A 8 -27.44 -2.33 -6.88
CA ILE A 8 -26.60 -3.47 -6.49
C ILE A 8 -26.11 -4.16 -7.76
N VAL A 9 -24.79 -4.31 -7.88
CA VAL A 9 -24.14 -4.99 -8.99
C VAL A 9 -23.75 -6.39 -8.55
N LYS A 10 -24.11 -7.40 -9.35
CA LYS A 10 -23.55 -8.74 -9.18
C LYS A 10 -22.27 -8.85 -10.01
N ILE A 11 -21.26 -9.52 -9.47
CA ILE A 11 -19.99 -9.72 -10.18
C ILE A 11 -20.22 -10.47 -11.51
N SER A 12 -21.21 -11.37 -11.57
CA SER A 12 -21.60 -12.07 -12.81
C SER A 12 -22.03 -11.14 -13.94
N ASP A 13 -22.48 -9.93 -13.61
CA ASP A 13 -23.06 -8.96 -14.54
C ASP A 13 -21.99 -7.98 -15.04
N LEU A 14 -20.80 -7.98 -14.42
CA LEU A 14 -19.63 -7.26 -14.90
C LEU A 14 -19.07 -7.99 -16.13
N ASN A 15 -18.81 -7.25 -17.20
CA ASN A 15 -18.43 -7.82 -18.50
C ASN A 15 -17.08 -8.56 -18.41
N ASN A 16 -17.13 -9.90 -18.28
CA ASN A 16 -15.97 -10.75 -17.99
C ASN A 16 -14.83 -10.71 -19.02
N SER A 17 -15.05 -10.16 -20.22
CA SER A 17 -14.03 -10.11 -21.28
C SER A 17 -12.96 -9.04 -21.09
N SER A 18 -13.14 -8.08 -20.17
CA SER A 18 -12.17 -7.00 -19.91
C SER A 18 -11.59 -7.01 -18.49
N LEU A 19 -12.03 -7.91 -17.61
CA LEU A 19 -11.56 -7.98 -16.23
C LEU A 19 -10.40 -8.97 -16.10
N THR A 20 -9.25 -8.50 -15.63
CA THR A 20 -8.16 -9.40 -15.27
C THR A 20 -8.56 -10.26 -14.06
N LYS A 21 -7.89 -11.40 -13.89
CA LYS A 21 -8.17 -12.31 -12.77
C LYS A 21 -8.02 -11.60 -11.42
N GLU A 22 -7.00 -10.77 -11.29
CA GLU A 22 -6.69 -10.03 -10.06
C GLU A 22 -7.79 -9.03 -9.71
N LYS A 23 -8.33 -8.29 -10.69
CA LYS A 23 -9.49 -7.42 -10.48
C LYS A 23 -10.71 -8.23 -10.03
N ALA A 24 -10.96 -9.36 -10.69
CA ALA A 24 -12.08 -10.23 -10.35
C ALA A 24 -11.98 -10.80 -8.92
N ASP A 25 -10.78 -11.10 -8.45
CA ASP A 25 -10.57 -11.64 -7.10
C ASP A 25 -10.79 -10.56 -6.01
N ILE A 26 -10.36 -9.31 -6.24
CA ILE A 26 -10.70 -8.18 -5.35
C ILE A 26 -12.22 -7.96 -5.30
N LEU A 27 -12.88 -7.95 -6.46
CA LEU A 27 -14.33 -7.76 -6.53
C LEU A 27 -15.09 -8.87 -5.78
N LYS A 28 -14.65 -10.13 -5.87
CA LYS A 28 -15.21 -11.25 -5.08
C LYS A 28 -15.08 -11.01 -3.59
N GLN A 29 -13.95 -10.51 -3.12
CA GLN A 29 -13.78 -10.20 -1.70
C GLN A 29 -14.67 -9.05 -1.24
N MET A 30 -14.81 -7.99 -2.05
CA MET A 30 -15.74 -6.89 -1.80
C MET A 30 -17.20 -7.37 -1.70
N ASP A 31 -17.61 -8.34 -2.53
CA ASP A 31 -18.96 -8.90 -2.48
C ASP A 31 -19.17 -9.84 -1.29
N ALA A 32 -18.11 -10.54 -0.85
CA ALA A 32 -18.15 -11.41 0.32
C ALA A 32 -18.32 -10.65 1.65
N TYR A 33 -17.88 -9.39 1.73
CA TYR A 33 -18.07 -8.55 2.90
C TYR A 33 -19.50 -7.98 3.00
N ARG A 34 -19.95 -7.78 4.24
CA ARG A 34 -21.25 -7.14 4.56
C ARG A 34 -21.25 -5.64 4.26
N GLU A 35 -20.08 -5.04 4.19
CA GLU A 35 -19.91 -3.63 3.86
C GLU A 35 -20.45 -3.31 2.47
N VAL A 36 -20.91 -2.06 2.31
CA VAL A 36 -21.43 -1.54 1.05
C VAL A 36 -20.38 -0.62 0.44
N TYR A 37 -19.83 -1.04 -0.70
CA TYR A 37 -18.90 -0.25 -1.50
C TYR A 37 -19.69 0.47 -2.59
N GLU A 38 -19.76 1.79 -2.53
CA GLU A 38 -20.60 2.61 -3.40
C GLU A 38 -19.78 3.47 -4.35
N TYR A 39 -20.16 3.43 -5.64
CA TYR A 39 -19.50 4.16 -6.72
C TYR A 39 -20.57 4.85 -7.58
N ALA A 40 -20.27 6.03 -8.14
CA ALA A 40 -21.21 6.71 -9.03
C ALA A 40 -21.24 6.06 -10.42
N THR A 41 -20.12 5.51 -10.89
CA THR A 41 -19.98 4.89 -12.22
C THR A 41 -19.17 3.60 -12.16
N PHE A 42 -19.30 2.76 -13.20
CA PHE A 42 -18.43 1.57 -13.35
C PHE A 42 -16.96 1.95 -13.54
N ASP A 43 -16.68 3.08 -14.18
CA ASP A 43 -15.30 3.58 -14.35
C ASP A 43 -14.67 3.92 -13.00
N GLN A 44 -15.44 4.46 -12.04
CA GLN A 44 -14.96 4.71 -10.68
C GLN A 44 -14.66 3.40 -9.93
N LEU A 45 -15.53 2.39 -10.06
CA LEU A 45 -15.26 1.06 -9.50
C LEU A 45 -13.99 0.45 -10.12
N ASP A 46 -13.86 0.49 -11.44
CA ASP A 46 -12.68 -0.05 -12.13
C ASP A 46 -11.40 0.70 -11.75
N PHE A 47 -11.46 2.01 -11.61
CA PHE A 47 -10.35 2.84 -11.16
C PHE A 47 -9.92 2.47 -9.73
N ASP A 48 -10.86 2.35 -8.80
CA ASP A 48 -10.58 1.97 -7.40
C ASP A 48 -9.88 0.61 -7.32
N VAL A 49 -10.39 -0.39 -8.03
CA VAL A 49 -9.77 -1.73 -8.07
C VAL A 49 -8.40 -1.67 -8.76
N SER A 50 -8.21 -0.83 -9.78
CA SER A 50 -6.90 -0.62 -10.43
C SER A 50 -5.88 0.03 -9.50
N VAL A 51 -6.31 0.99 -8.68
CA VAL A 51 -5.48 1.60 -7.64
C VAL A 51 -5.09 0.57 -6.59
N LYS A 52 -6.02 -0.27 -6.11
CA LYS A 52 -5.71 -1.37 -5.19
C LYS A 52 -4.64 -2.31 -5.73
N LEU A 53 -4.73 -2.71 -6.99
CA LEU A 53 -3.68 -3.52 -7.64
C LEU A 53 -2.34 -2.79 -7.70
N GLN A 54 -2.34 -1.49 -8.00
CA GLN A 54 -1.12 -0.69 -8.01
C GLN A 54 -0.50 -0.50 -6.62
N ILE A 55 -1.29 -0.48 -5.55
CA ILE A 55 -0.78 -0.46 -4.17
C ILE A 55 -0.03 -1.77 -3.87
N ILE A 56 -0.59 -2.91 -4.28
CA ILE A 56 0.04 -4.23 -4.11
C ILE A 56 1.35 -4.28 -4.91
N GLU A 57 1.33 -3.88 -6.18
CA GLU A 57 2.53 -3.84 -7.03
C GLU A 57 3.60 -2.90 -6.43
N SER A 58 3.20 -1.72 -6.00
CA SER A 58 4.09 -0.74 -5.36
C SER A 58 4.70 -1.28 -4.07
N SER A 59 3.96 -2.06 -3.27
CA SER A 59 4.49 -2.71 -2.06
C SER A 59 5.60 -3.72 -2.39
N VAL A 60 5.39 -4.53 -3.43
CA VAL A 60 6.40 -5.48 -3.93
C VAL A 60 7.63 -4.74 -4.48
N LEU A 61 7.42 -3.66 -5.25
CA LEU A 61 8.51 -2.85 -5.79
C LEU A 61 9.30 -2.18 -4.67
N LEU A 62 8.64 -1.61 -3.66
CA LEU A 62 9.32 -0.99 -2.52
C LEU A 62 10.16 -2.02 -1.77
N ARG A 63 9.63 -3.23 -1.55
CA ARG A 63 10.39 -4.34 -0.95
C ARG A 63 11.64 -4.71 -1.74
N LYS A 64 11.59 -4.64 -3.08
CA LYS A 64 12.71 -4.97 -3.98
C LYS A 64 13.70 -3.82 -4.17
N SER A 65 13.29 -2.57 -3.92
CA SER A 65 14.08 -1.34 -4.17
C SER A 65 15.39 -1.24 -3.36
N GLY A 66 15.48 -1.96 -2.24
CA GLY A 66 16.58 -1.82 -1.28
C GLY A 66 16.39 -0.71 -0.24
N ALA A 67 15.27 0.01 -0.26
CA ALA A 67 14.89 0.92 0.82
C ALA A 67 14.84 0.19 2.17
N ARG A 68 15.40 0.81 3.20
CA ARG A 68 15.53 0.20 4.53
C ARG A 68 14.61 0.87 5.55
N PHE A 69 14.24 0.13 6.58
CA PHE A 69 13.63 0.74 7.75
C PHE A 69 14.64 1.62 8.49
N ALA A 70 14.21 2.79 8.94
CA ALA A 70 14.92 3.63 9.90
C ALA A 70 13.93 4.41 10.77
N THR A 71 14.35 4.77 11.99
CA THR A 71 13.64 5.78 12.78
C THR A 71 13.85 7.16 12.17
N PHE A 72 13.01 8.15 12.50
CA PHE A 72 13.17 9.54 12.05
C PHE A 72 14.58 10.11 12.27
N ALA A 73 15.17 9.85 13.44
CA ALA A 73 16.54 10.30 13.76
C ALA A 73 17.62 9.71 12.85
N ARG A 74 17.35 8.56 12.22
CA ARG A 74 18.27 7.85 11.32
C ARG A 74 17.77 7.79 9.88
N SER A 75 16.70 8.52 9.56
CA SER A 75 16.17 8.55 8.20
C SER A 75 17.19 9.13 7.24
N ARG A 76 17.08 8.78 5.96
CA ARG A 76 17.90 9.33 4.88
C ARG A 76 17.15 9.24 3.57
N CYS A 77 17.49 10.15 2.66
CA CYS A 77 16.90 10.25 1.34
C CYS A 77 17.97 10.63 0.31
N ASN A 78 17.67 10.44 -0.97
CA ASN A 78 18.51 10.96 -2.05
C ASN A 78 18.42 12.49 -2.08
N GLU A 79 19.53 13.17 -1.76
CA GLU A 79 19.60 14.64 -1.67
C GLU A 79 19.43 15.34 -3.03
N LYS A 80 19.47 14.59 -4.14
CA LYS A 80 19.13 15.12 -5.47
C LYS A 80 17.65 15.50 -5.59
N TYR A 81 16.77 14.83 -4.83
CA TYR A 81 15.31 15.02 -4.93
C TYR A 81 14.71 15.61 -3.66
N TRP A 82 15.29 15.28 -2.51
CA TRP A 82 14.71 15.55 -1.20
C TRP A 82 15.71 16.24 -0.27
N LYS A 83 15.26 17.25 0.45
CA LYS A 83 15.96 17.77 1.63
C LYS A 83 15.47 17.03 2.87
N ARG A 84 16.35 16.33 3.56
CA ARG A 84 16.04 15.78 4.89
C ARG A 84 15.90 16.92 5.90
N THR A 85 14.79 16.98 6.62
CA THR A 85 14.52 17.96 7.67
C THR A 85 15.05 17.49 9.03
N ASP A 86 15.13 18.39 10.00
CA ASP A 86 15.69 18.09 11.34
C ASP A 86 14.88 17.02 12.10
N ASN A 87 13.56 17.00 11.90
CA ASN A 87 12.67 15.97 12.44
C ASN A 87 12.70 14.66 11.63
N GLY A 88 13.55 14.54 10.60
CA GLY A 88 13.73 13.31 9.84
C GLY A 88 12.77 13.10 8.68
N GLY A 89 11.95 14.09 8.34
CA GLY A 89 11.10 14.08 7.14
C GLY A 89 11.87 14.42 5.87
N PHE A 90 11.22 14.23 4.72
CA PHE A 90 11.80 14.52 3.40
C PHE A 90 10.97 15.58 2.69
N GLN A 91 11.51 16.79 2.58
CA GLN A 91 10.92 17.89 1.83
C GLN A 91 11.34 17.80 0.37
N LEU A 92 10.39 17.77 -0.55
CA LEU A 92 10.68 17.84 -1.98
C LEU A 92 11.44 19.13 -2.31
N LEU A 93 12.48 19.04 -3.14
CA LEU A 93 13.19 20.24 -3.58
C LEU A 93 12.35 21.05 -4.59
N PRO A 94 12.36 22.41 -4.53
CA PRO A 94 11.44 23.25 -5.32
C PRO A 94 11.50 23.07 -6.84
N THR A 95 12.63 22.61 -7.39
CA THR A 95 12.83 22.45 -8.84
C THR A 95 12.66 21.00 -9.30
N VAL A 96 12.31 20.09 -8.40
CA VAL A 96 12.22 18.66 -8.67
C VAL A 96 10.78 18.28 -8.98
N SER A 97 10.59 17.45 -10.00
CA SER A 97 9.27 16.97 -10.35
C SER A 97 8.79 15.91 -9.34
N PRO A 98 7.57 16.04 -8.77
CA PRO A 98 7.06 15.10 -7.77
C PRO A 98 7.10 13.64 -8.21
N HIS A 99 6.68 13.33 -9.45
CA HIS A 99 6.71 11.95 -9.93
C HIS A 99 8.13 11.38 -10.00
N GLN A 100 9.14 12.20 -10.37
CA GLN A 100 10.53 11.75 -10.44
C GLN A 100 11.07 11.45 -9.04
N ALA A 101 10.73 12.28 -8.07
CA ALA A 101 11.16 12.10 -6.68
C ALA A 101 10.54 10.85 -6.06
N ILE A 102 9.25 10.56 -6.32
CA ILE A 102 8.59 9.33 -5.90
C ILE A 102 9.19 8.12 -6.63
N ASP A 103 9.32 8.16 -7.96
CA ASP A 103 9.90 7.07 -8.76
C ASP A 103 11.32 6.72 -8.30
N ASP A 104 12.13 7.73 -7.94
CA ASP A 104 13.51 7.53 -7.47
C ASP A 104 13.60 6.67 -6.21
N ILE A 105 12.59 6.72 -5.32
CA ILE A 105 12.55 5.87 -4.12
C ILE A 105 12.48 4.38 -4.51
N PHE A 106 11.81 4.04 -5.61
CA PHE A 106 11.67 2.66 -6.07
C PHE A 106 12.87 2.19 -6.90
N TYR A 107 13.51 3.10 -7.65
CA TYR A 107 14.68 2.77 -8.47
C TYR A 107 16.00 2.79 -7.69
N ASN A 108 16.17 3.77 -6.81
CA ASN A 108 17.37 4.01 -6.01
C ASN A 108 17.09 3.80 -4.51
N GLY A 109 16.20 2.87 -4.16
CA GLY A 109 15.77 2.64 -2.78
C GLY A 109 16.92 2.44 -1.80
N HIS A 110 18.05 1.87 -2.22
CA HIS A 110 19.26 1.77 -1.41
C HIS A 110 19.85 3.12 -0.92
N GLU A 111 19.45 4.26 -1.48
CA GLU A 111 19.78 5.60 -0.98
C GLU A 111 18.84 6.07 0.15
N TYR A 112 17.73 5.35 0.36
CA TYR A 112 16.68 5.75 1.29
C TYR A 112 16.63 4.85 2.53
N ALA A 113 16.21 5.46 3.65
CA ALA A 113 15.70 4.73 4.81
C ALA A 113 14.70 5.59 5.58
N PHE A 114 13.56 5.03 5.93
CA PHE A 114 12.42 5.72 6.56
C PHE A 114 11.54 4.74 7.34
N GLU A 115 10.61 5.26 8.14
CA GLU A 115 9.73 4.47 9.00
C GLU A 115 8.53 3.88 8.24
N CYS A 116 7.78 3.00 8.90
CA CYS A 116 6.69 2.25 8.28
C CYS A 116 5.47 3.10 7.86
N ALA A 117 5.16 4.20 8.57
CA ALA A 117 4.09 5.12 8.18
C ALA A 117 4.44 5.86 6.88
N THR A 118 5.61 6.50 6.80
CA THR A 118 6.11 7.11 5.54
C THR A 118 6.13 6.10 4.40
N ALA A 119 6.50 4.84 4.65
CA ALA A 119 6.49 3.80 3.62
C ALA A 119 5.09 3.56 3.02
N VAL A 120 4.04 3.53 3.85
CA VAL A 120 2.65 3.40 3.39
C VAL A 120 2.25 4.59 2.51
N ILE A 121 2.56 5.81 2.94
CA ILE A 121 2.29 7.03 2.16
C ILE A 121 3.00 7.00 0.79
N ILE A 122 4.28 6.59 0.75
CA ILE A 122 5.04 6.45 -0.50
C ILE A 122 4.38 5.44 -1.46
N ILE A 123 3.91 4.30 -0.93
CA ILE A 123 3.22 3.27 -1.72
C ILE A 123 1.92 3.83 -2.30
N PHE A 124 1.14 4.56 -1.51
CA PHE A 124 -0.09 5.20 -1.97
C PHE A 124 0.19 6.24 -3.06
N TYR A 125 1.20 7.10 -2.88
CA TYR A 125 1.61 8.03 -3.94
C TYR A 125 2.03 7.32 -5.22
N LYS A 126 2.81 6.24 -5.12
CA LYS A 126 3.23 5.48 -6.29
C LYS A 126 2.05 4.84 -7.01
N ALA A 127 1.10 4.30 -6.26
CA ALA A 127 -0.09 3.69 -6.83
C ALA A 127 -0.97 4.72 -7.55
N VAL A 128 -1.17 5.90 -6.96
CA VAL A 128 -1.90 7.00 -7.58
C VAL A 128 -1.16 7.51 -8.82
N LEU A 129 0.15 7.76 -8.72
CA LEU A 129 1.00 8.19 -9.85
C LEU A 129 0.82 7.29 -11.08
N ASN A 130 0.84 5.97 -10.88
CA ASN A 130 0.71 5.01 -11.96
C ASN A 130 -0.70 5.00 -12.60
N ASN A 131 -1.74 5.41 -11.87
CA ASN A 131 -3.12 5.43 -12.37
C ASN A 131 -3.58 6.79 -12.95
N ILE A 132 -3.01 7.91 -12.49
CA ILE A 132 -3.39 9.25 -13.00
C ILE A 132 -2.35 9.85 -13.95
N GLY A 133 -1.18 9.23 -14.03
CA GLY A 133 -0.07 9.65 -14.89
C GLY A 133 0.71 10.85 -14.35
N LYS A 134 1.93 11.01 -14.88
CA LYS A 134 2.94 11.96 -14.40
C LYS A 134 2.46 13.41 -14.41
N ALA A 135 1.75 13.83 -15.45
CA ALA A 135 1.30 15.21 -15.61
C ALA A 135 0.28 15.60 -14.53
N ASN A 136 -0.74 14.76 -14.31
CA ASN A 136 -1.73 15.00 -13.26
C ASN A 136 -1.12 14.88 -11.87
N PHE A 137 -0.26 13.87 -11.65
CA PHE A 137 0.43 13.69 -10.37
C PHE A 137 1.27 14.91 -9.98
N ASN A 138 2.09 15.43 -10.91
CA ASN A 138 2.90 16.63 -10.64
C ASN A 138 2.05 17.87 -10.34
N ARG A 139 0.84 17.95 -10.89
CA ARG A 139 -0.06 19.10 -10.70
C ARG A 139 -0.75 19.05 -9.33
N LEU A 140 -1.20 17.86 -8.92
CA LEU A 140 -1.88 17.66 -7.63
C LEU A 140 -0.87 17.69 -6.48
N PHE A 141 0.24 16.99 -6.61
CA PHE A 141 1.19 16.75 -5.52
C PHE A 141 2.46 17.58 -5.65
N ALA A 142 2.35 18.89 -5.84
CA ALA A 142 3.48 19.75 -6.21
C ALA A 142 4.50 20.02 -5.09
N ASP A 143 4.10 19.95 -3.83
CA ASP A 143 4.93 20.28 -2.65
C ASP A 143 4.95 19.12 -1.64
N LEU A 144 5.42 17.95 -2.10
CA LEU A 144 5.43 16.76 -1.27
C LEU A 144 6.35 16.90 -0.05
N TYR A 145 5.82 16.48 1.09
CA TYR A 145 6.58 16.29 2.32
C TYR A 145 6.29 14.90 2.89
N LEU A 146 7.32 14.06 2.99
CA LEU A 146 7.20 12.69 3.49
C LEU A 146 7.66 12.62 4.94
N HIS A 147 6.72 12.43 5.87
CA HIS A 147 7.02 12.29 7.30
C HIS A 147 5.83 11.70 8.06
N ASP A 148 5.99 10.53 8.67
CA ASP A 148 4.93 9.81 9.39
C ASP A 148 3.68 9.60 8.51
N TRP A 149 2.50 9.94 9.03
CA TRP A 149 1.23 9.95 8.32
C TRP A 149 0.90 11.32 7.68
N GLN A 150 1.90 12.17 7.44
CA GLN A 150 1.67 13.40 6.69
C GLN A 150 1.52 13.08 5.20
N TYR A 151 0.48 13.63 4.60
CA TYR A 151 0.18 13.51 3.18
C TYR A 151 -0.50 14.79 2.70
N ASP A 152 -0.32 15.07 1.41
CA ASP A 152 -1.08 16.05 0.64
C ASP A 152 -2.55 15.65 0.54
N GLU A 153 -3.46 16.57 0.87
CA GLU A 153 -4.90 16.33 0.98
C GLU A 153 -5.53 15.72 -0.29
N ASP A 154 -4.96 15.98 -1.47
CA ASP A 154 -5.42 15.39 -2.74
C ASP A 154 -5.30 13.86 -2.77
N LEU A 155 -4.54 13.23 -1.86
CA LEU A 155 -4.42 11.77 -1.75
C LEU A 155 -5.68 11.14 -1.14
N GLU A 156 -6.37 11.85 -0.25
CA GLU A 156 -7.58 11.46 0.50
C GLU A 156 -7.53 10.04 1.12
N LEU A 157 -7.09 9.97 2.39
CA LEU A 157 -7.06 8.73 3.17
C LEU A 157 -8.22 8.68 4.17
N HIS A 158 -8.90 7.54 4.25
CA HIS A 158 -9.94 7.28 5.24
C HIS A 158 -9.49 6.17 6.19
N GLY A 159 -9.27 6.55 7.46
CA GLY A 159 -9.07 5.62 8.56
C GLY A 159 -10.38 5.30 9.27
N TYR A 160 -10.71 4.02 9.43
CA TYR A 160 -11.92 3.58 10.12
C TYR A 160 -11.70 2.23 10.82
N LYS A 161 -12.68 1.82 11.63
CA LYS A 161 -12.68 0.52 12.30
C LYS A 161 -13.55 -0.47 11.55
N GLY A 162 -13.00 -1.63 11.21
CA GLY A 162 -13.68 -2.63 10.41
C GLY A 162 -13.01 -4.00 10.46
N SER A 163 -13.58 -4.91 9.69
CA SER A 163 -13.03 -6.26 9.47
C SER A 163 -13.01 -6.65 8.00
N ASP A 164 -13.28 -5.69 7.13
CA ASP A 164 -13.37 -5.82 5.67
C ASP A 164 -12.03 -5.56 4.98
N TYR A 165 -10.99 -6.23 5.45
CA TYR A 165 -9.65 -6.10 4.87
C TYR A 165 -9.64 -6.50 3.41
N LEU A 166 -9.38 -5.53 2.52
CA LEU A 166 -9.22 -5.75 1.08
C LEU A 166 -7.73 -5.64 0.69
N PRO A 167 -7.30 -6.37 -0.36
CA PRO A 167 -6.02 -6.13 -1.00
C PRO A 167 -5.84 -4.65 -1.36
N GLY A 168 -4.68 -4.09 -1.02
CA GLY A 168 -4.37 -2.67 -1.14
C GLY A 168 -4.76 -1.81 0.07
N ASP A 169 -5.46 -2.34 1.07
CA ASP A 169 -5.69 -1.60 2.32
C ASP A 169 -4.42 -1.58 3.18
N CYS A 170 -4.27 -0.52 3.99
CA CYS A 170 -3.32 -0.51 5.08
C CYS A 170 -3.97 -1.03 6.36
N ALA A 171 -3.44 -2.12 6.90
CA ALA A 171 -3.84 -2.74 8.15
C ALA A 171 -2.80 -2.51 9.24
N TYR A 172 -3.24 -2.47 10.51
CA TYR A 172 -2.35 -2.27 11.65
C TYR A 172 -2.26 -3.50 12.56
N PHE A 173 -1.04 -3.98 12.80
CA PHE A 173 -0.73 -4.99 13.81
C PHE A 173 -0.32 -4.32 15.10
N LYS A 174 -1.13 -4.44 16.15
CA LYS A 174 -0.87 -3.82 17.44
C LYS A 174 -0.03 -4.74 18.33
N ASN A 175 0.97 -4.18 18.99
CA ASN A 175 1.78 -4.87 20.01
C ASN A 175 1.57 -4.22 21.38
N PRO A 176 0.54 -4.62 22.14
CA PRO A 176 0.13 -3.92 23.35
C PRO A 176 1.16 -3.97 24.48
N ASP A 177 1.93 -5.06 24.58
CA ASP A 177 2.97 -5.26 25.59
C ASP A 177 4.39 -5.03 25.03
N TYR A 178 4.54 -4.13 24.05
CA TYR A 178 5.86 -3.77 23.50
C TYR A 178 6.85 -3.31 24.60
N ASN A 179 8.15 -3.48 24.36
CA ASN A 179 9.19 -2.96 25.26
C ASN A 179 9.27 -1.41 25.16
N PRO A 180 9.04 -0.66 26.26
CA PRO A 180 9.08 0.80 26.27
C PRO A 180 10.40 1.42 25.78
N ASP A 181 11.53 0.72 25.92
CA ASP A 181 12.85 1.18 25.45
C ASP A 181 12.98 1.10 23.91
N THR A 182 12.06 0.39 23.26
CA THR A 182 12.00 0.26 21.80
C THR A 182 10.60 0.57 21.27
N PRO A 183 10.14 1.84 21.40
CA PRO A 183 8.76 2.23 21.10
C PRO A 183 8.37 2.07 19.62
N GLN A 184 9.35 1.94 18.71
CA GLN A 184 9.12 1.61 17.32
C GLN A 184 8.44 0.24 17.12
N TRP A 185 8.44 -0.64 18.13
CA TRP A 185 7.79 -1.96 18.09
C TRP A 185 6.40 -1.97 18.74
N LYS A 186 5.78 -0.81 18.99
CA LYS A 186 4.40 -0.69 19.48
C LYS A 186 3.36 -1.31 18.53
N GLY A 187 3.75 -1.49 17.27
CA GLY A 187 2.97 -2.18 16.24
C GLY A 187 3.63 -2.02 14.88
N GLU A 188 2.95 -2.47 13.84
CA GLU A 188 3.42 -2.40 12.45
C GLU A 188 2.27 -2.02 11.51
N ASN A 189 2.49 -1.00 10.68
CA ASN A 189 1.62 -0.71 9.54
C ASN A 189 1.96 -1.64 8.39
N THR A 190 0.95 -2.24 7.77
CA THR A 190 1.14 -3.22 6.70
C THR A 190 0.18 -3.01 5.55
N ILE A 191 0.62 -3.26 4.32
CA ILE A 191 -0.28 -3.33 3.17
C ILE A 191 -0.77 -4.77 3.02
N VAL A 192 -2.10 -4.95 2.93
CA VAL A 192 -2.73 -6.23 2.60
C VAL A 192 -2.44 -6.55 1.13
N LEU A 193 -1.78 -7.68 0.85
CA LEU A 193 -1.50 -8.11 -0.52
C LEU A 193 -2.53 -9.12 -1.02
N ASP A 194 -2.93 -10.03 -0.13
CA ASP A 194 -4.00 -11.00 -0.33
C ASP A 194 -4.58 -11.45 1.04
N GLU A 195 -5.38 -12.52 1.05
CA GLU A 195 -6.01 -13.07 2.27
C GLU A 195 -5.01 -13.56 3.33
N THR A 196 -3.76 -13.83 2.91
CA THR A 196 -2.72 -14.48 3.72
C THR A 196 -1.45 -13.64 3.87
N LEU A 197 -1.18 -12.74 2.93
CA LEU A 197 0.08 -12.01 2.82
C LEU A 197 -0.07 -10.50 3.05
N TYR A 198 0.94 -9.96 3.74
CA TYR A 198 1.05 -8.58 4.15
C TYR A 198 2.46 -8.07 3.86
N PHE A 199 2.60 -6.81 3.47
CA PHE A 199 3.89 -6.12 3.40
C PHE A 199 4.04 -5.17 4.59
N GLY A 200 4.99 -5.43 5.48
CA GLY A 200 5.43 -4.49 6.53
C GLY A 200 6.83 -3.95 6.24
N HIS A 201 7.01 -2.63 6.24
CA HIS A 201 8.30 -2.02 5.90
C HIS A 201 9.32 -2.23 7.02
N GLY A 202 10.33 -3.07 6.74
CA GLY A 202 11.33 -3.53 7.71
C GLY A 202 11.17 -5.00 8.10
N ILE A 203 9.95 -5.54 8.00
CA ILE A 203 9.66 -6.98 8.18
C ILE A 203 9.73 -7.72 6.84
N GLY A 204 9.15 -7.13 5.80
CA GLY A 204 9.04 -7.69 4.45
C GLY A 204 7.63 -8.20 4.14
N ILE A 205 7.53 -9.03 3.10
CA ILE A 205 6.29 -9.69 2.70
C ILE A 205 6.19 -11.01 3.44
N THR A 206 5.17 -11.17 4.28
CA THR A 206 5.00 -12.37 5.09
C THR A 206 3.55 -12.54 5.58
N THR A 207 3.29 -13.59 6.34
CA THR A 207 1.95 -13.89 6.84
C THR A 207 1.62 -13.10 8.11
N ARG A 208 0.31 -13.02 8.42
CA ARG A 208 -0.21 -12.45 9.67
C ARG A 208 0.47 -13.05 10.90
N GLU A 209 0.60 -14.37 10.94
CA GLU A 209 1.19 -15.10 12.07
C GLU A 209 2.66 -14.72 12.25
N ARG A 210 3.40 -14.57 11.14
CA ARG A 210 4.81 -14.20 11.21
C ARG A 210 5.02 -12.77 11.68
N ILE A 211 4.15 -11.82 11.29
CA ILE A 211 4.20 -10.45 11.82
C ILE A 211 3.97 -10.45 13.33
N ILE A 212 2.96 -11.20 13.81
CA ILE A 212 2.66 -11.34 15.23
C ILE A 212 3.86 -11.92 15.99
N GLU A 213 4.51 -12.96 15.45
CA GLU A 213 5.73 -13.53 16.04
C GLU A 213 6.85 -12.49 16.15
N VAL A 214 7.13 -11.74 15.09
CA VAL A 214 8.18 -10.71 15.07
C VAL A 214 7.92 -9.64 16.14
N LEU A 215 6.67 -9.17 16.25
CA LEU A 215 6.28 -8.18 17.26
C LEU A 215 6.38 -8.76 18.69
N ASN A 216 5.97 -10.02 18.88
CA ASN A 216 6.02 -10.68 20.18
C ASN A 216 7.44 -10.87 20.71
N LEU A 217 8.45 -10.96 19.83
CA LEU A 217 9.88 -10.98 20.19
C LEU A 217 10.41 -9.62 20.69
N LYS A 218 9.59 -8.56 20.61
CA LYS A 218 9.96 -7.18 20.98
C LYS A 218 9.13 -6.64 22.16
N ARG A 219 8.53 -7.55 22.92
CA ARG A 219 7.75 -7.22 24.11
C ARG A 219 8.65 -7.03 25.33
N LYS A 220 8.11 -6.34 26.35
CA LYS A 220 8.72 -6.24 27.67
C LYS A 220 8.78 -7.60 28.36
N ASP A 221 9.61 -7.72 29.39
CA ASP A 221 9.63 -8.89 30.27
C ASP A 221 8.24 -9.11 30.90
N ASP A 222 7.90 -10.37 31.17
CA ASP A 222 6.61 -10.80 31.74
C ASP A 222 5.35 -10.44 30.92
N ALA A 223 5.49 -10.03 29.66
CA ALA A 223 4.37 -9.71 28.75
C ALA A 223 3.28 -10.79 28.73
N LYS A 224 2.02 -10.35 28.83
CA LYS A 224 0.84 -11.24 28.92
C LYS A 224 0.00 -11.23 27.65
N GLN A 225 -0.05 -10.09 26.97
CA GLN A 225 -0.86 -9.92 25.77
C GLN A 225 0.02 -10.09 24.51
N SER A 226 -0.42 -10.96 23.61
CA SER A 226 0.20 -11.12 22.29
C SER A 226 -0.11 -9.91 21.41
N ALA A 227 0.78 -9.62 20.46
CA ALA A 227 0.44 -8.81 19.30
C ALA A 227 -0.70 -9.45 18.49
N TYR A 228 -1.46 -8.62 17.79
CA TYR A 228 -2.63 -9.03 17.00
C TYR A 228 -2.92 -8.05 15.86
N LEU A 229 -3.58 -8.52 14.80
CA LEU A 229 -4.17 -7.67 13.77
C LEU A 229 -5.34 -6.91 14.39
N SER A 230 -5.28 -5.57 14.40
CA SER A 230 -6.30 -4.72 15.02
C SER A 230 -7.60 -4.68 14.20
N ASP A 231 -8.50 -3.76 14.52
CA ASP A 231 -9.67 -3.41 13.69
C ASP A 231 -9.43 -2.13 12.88
N GLU A 232 -8.22 -1.55 12.92
CA GLU A 232 -7.89 -0.28 12.27
C GLU A 232 -7.49 -0.51 10.81
N ILE A 233 -8.25 0.10 9.89
CA ILE A 233 -8.04 0.04 8.45
C ILE A 233 -7.86 1.47 7.92
N VAL A 234 -6.83 1.69 7.11
CA VAL A 234 -6.66 2.92 6.31
C VAL A 234 -6.79 2.56 4.84
N ARG A 235 -7.70 3.24 4.15
CA ARG A 235 -8.01 2.99 2.74
C ARG A 235 -7.97 4.31 1.96
N LEU A 236 -7.42 4.27 0.74
CA LEU A 236 -7.47 5.37 -0.21
C LEU A 236 -8.92 5.59 -0.68
N HIS A 237 -9.37 6.84 -0.67
CA HIS A 237 -10.63 7.22 -1.30
C HIS A 237 -10.33 7.78 -2.69
N THR A 238 -10.75 7.05 -3.73
CA THR A 238 -10.26 7.26 -5.10
C THR A 238 -11.27 7.96 -6.02
N ALA A 239 -12.43 8.35 -5.51
CA ALA A 239 -13.56 8.83 -6.31
C ALA A 239 -13.26 10.14 -7.07
N HIS A 240 -12.53 11.09 -6.48
CA HIS A 240 -12.10 12.31 -7.18
C HIS A 240 -10.89 12.05 -8.09
N LEU A 241 -10.00 11.14 -7.71
CA LEU A 241 -8.82 10.80 -8.51
C LEU A 241 -9.21 10.13 -9.84
N SER A 242 -10.36 9.46 -9.91
CA SER A 242 -10.83 8.82 -11.15
C SER A 242 -11.04 9.81 -12.30
N TYR A 243 -11.28 11.10 -12.01
CA TYR A 243 -11.40 12.14 -13.06
C TYR A 243 -10.07 12.41 -13.79
N PHE A 244 -8.95 11.97 -13.23
CA PHE A 244 -7.61 12.10 -13.81
C PHE A 244 -7.07 10.78 -14.38
N ALA A 245 -7.89 9.73 -14.39
CA ALA A 245 -7.49 8.39 -14.79
C ALA A 245 -6.88 8.39 -16.20
N VAL A 246 -5.71 7.77 -16.33
CA VAL A 246 -5.15 7.36 -17.61
C VAL A 246 -5.37 5.85 -17.73
N ARG A 247 -5.65 5.34 -18.94
CA ARG A 247 -5.78 3.89 -19.12
C ARG A 247 -4.45 3.22 -18.75
N TYR A 248 -4.45 2.50 -17.64
CA TYR A 248 -3.31 1.70 -17.19
C TYR A 248 -3.30 0.37 -17.93
N GLU A 249 -2.29 0.16 -18.77
CA GLU A 249 -1.94 -1.16 -19.29
C GLU A 249 -0.94 -1.79 -18.31
N PRO A 250 -1.25 -2.94 -17.68
CA PRO A 250 -0.34 -3.56 -16.73
C PRO A 250 1.02 -3.85 -17.37
N VAL A 251 2.10 -3.41 -16.73
CA VAL A 251 3.45 -3.82 -17.13
C VAL A 251 3.61 -5.30 -16.76
N VAL A 252 3.53 -6.19 -17.74
CA VAL A 252 3.87 -7.61 -17.56
C VAL A 252 5.39 -7.71 -17.37
N TRP A 253 5.82 -7.79 -16.11
CA TRP A 253 7.22 -8.06 -15.78
C TRP A 253 7.55 -9.52 -16.11
N TYR A 254 8.11 -9.77 -17.29
CA TYR A 254 8.83 -11.02 -17.57
C TYR A 254 10.19 -10.95 -16.85
N ASP A 255 10.21 -11.24 -15.55
CA ASP A 255 11.46 -11.56 -14.86
C ASP A 255 11.78 -13.03 -15.09
N ARG A 256 12.85 -13.31 -15.86
CA ARG A 256 13.33 -14.67 -16.10
C ARG A 256 13.95 -15.32 -14.85
N ASN A 257 14.12 -14.62 -13.72
CA ASN A 257 14.87 -15.16 -12.57
C ASN A 257 14.36 -14.78 -11.16
N SER A 258 13.15 -14.25 -10.97
CA SER A 258 12.56 -14.19 -9.62
C SER A 258 11.17 -14.81 -9.56
N ALA A 259 11.15 -16.11 -9.28
CA ALA A 259 9.93 -16.83 -8.95
C ALA A 259 9.34 -16.24 -7.65
N ILE A 260 8.27 -15.47 -7.77
CA ILE A 260 7.25 -15.44 -6.73
C ILE A 260 6.45 -16.73 -6.93
N ILE A 261 6.80 -17.76 -6.17
CA ILE A 261 5.99 -18.98 -6.10
C ILE A 261 4.80 -18.65 -5.19
N SER A 262 3.69 -18.18 -5.77
CA SER A 262 2.38 -18.32 -5.14
C SER A 262 1.70 -19.52 -5.78
N THR A 263 1.61 -20.63 -5.06
CA THR A 263 0.80 -21.77 -5.50
C THR A 263 -0.65 -21.45 -5.19
N ILE A 264 -1.44 -21.06 -6.20
CA ILE A 264 -2.90 -21.02 -6.11
C ILE A 264 -3.47 -21.71 -7.36
N GLY A 265 -4.04 -22.91 -7.16
CA GLY A 265 -4.67 -23.70 -8.20
C GLY A 265 -3.72 -24.72 -8.84
N SER A 266 -3.98 -26.00 -8.55
CA SER A 266 -3.25 -27.17 -9.05
C SER A 266 -3.05 -27.17 -10.57
N ILE A 267 -1.80 -27.34 -11.02
CA ILE A 267 -1.31 -28.43 -11.89
C ILE A 267 0.21 -28.18 -12.10
N THR A 268 1.02 -29.13 -11.66
CA THR A 268 2.47 -29.14 -11.87
C THR A 268 2.79 -29.64 -13.28
N TYR A 269 3.56 -28.90 -14.05
CA TYR A 269 4.35 -29.46 -15.14
C TYR A 269 5.83 -29.32 -14.82
N VAL A 270 6.52 -30.46 -14.81
CA VAL A 270 7.98 -30.54 -14.69
C VAL A 270 8.55 -30.70 -16.09
N ALA A 271 9.42 -29.79 -16.48
CA ALA A 271 10.51 -30.02 -17.43
C ALA A 271 11.70 -29.15 -17.01
#